data_AF-A0A7M1SPY6-F1
#
_entry.id   AF-A0A7M1SPY6-F1
#
_cell.length_a   1.000
_cell.length_b   1.000
_cell.length_c   1.000
_cell.angle_alpha   90.00
_cell.angle_beta   90.00
_cell.angle_gamma   90.00
#
_symmetry.space_group_name_H-M   'P 1'
#
loop_
_entity.id
_entity.type
_entity.pdbx_description
1 polymer ?
#
loop_
_entity_poly.entity_id
_entity_poly.type
_entity_poly.pdbx_seq_one_letter_code
_entity_poly.pdbx_strand_id
1 'polypeptide(L)'
;MGGVSEERFRRLARSSPWLWQRVAFTASWRGPHAGEPVRAWIERPARMRVEDLQGQLLEEEPPTRQPDRPRAQLTTTFGWSPLPPDMRQPMTPSVPSAPRPRFADDGLVAERFGDEYDHDVPMYVNYHWVAMFDARELADSHSPRDGTWRPGTLIESVREVTHHGRPAWEAVLRPTADYDPRCSCCPLLDCAVAAAEYLRPDEPRREGGYATRFEVRLDSATGICVSTRELDGPRCGDGHDVRIEAAHDQAR
;
A
#
# COMPACT_ATOMS: atom_id res chain seq x y z
N MET A 1 11.58 17.08 19.13
CA MET A 1 11.34 15.82 18.40
C MET A 1 10.37 15.00 19.23
N GLY A 2 9.10 14.95 18.83
CA GLY A 2 8.08 14.18 19.54
C GLY A 2 8.22 12.69 19.23
N GLY A 3 8.09 11.85 20.26
CA GLY A 3 8.11 10.39 20.11
C GLY A 3 6.94 9.85 19.29
N VAL A 4 6.85 8.53 19.17
CA VAL A 4 5.75 7.88 18.46
C VAL A 4 4.39 8.23 19.07
N SER A 5 3.42 8.53 18.22
CA SER A 5 2.03 8.81 18.59
C SER A 5 1.09 8.32 17.51
N GLU A 6 -0.19 8.17 17.84
CA GLU A 6 -1.22 7.73 16.89
C GLU A 6 -1.31 8.62 15.64
N GLU A 7 -1.25 9.94 15.83
CA GLU A 7 -1.32 10.88 14.73
C GLU A 7 -0.06 10.82 13.86
N ARG A 8 1.12 10.67 14.47
CA ARG A 8 2.37 10.48 13.71
C ARG A 8 2.33 9.19 12.91
N PHE A 9 1.82 8.09 13.48
CA PHE A 9 1.64 6.82 12.76
C PHE A 9 0.78 6.99 11.52
N ARG A 10 -0.35 7.70 11.63
CA ARG A 10 -1.21 8.02 10.48
C ARG A 10 -0.48 8.84 9.43
N ARG A 11 0.26 9.88 9.84
CA ARG A 11 1.08 10.66 8.90
C ARG A 11 2.16 9.82 8.22
N LEU A 12 2.79 8.89 8.94
CA LEU A 12 3.79 7.98 8.35
C LEU A 12 3.15 7.07 7.29
N ALA A 13 1.99 6.48 7.60
CA ALA A 13 1.22 5.69 6.64
C ALA A 13 0.86 6.49 5.37
N ARG A 14 0.49 7.77 5.53
CA ARG A 14 0.27 8.69 4.41
C ARG A 14 1.56 9.04 3.65
N SER A 15 2.73 8.92 4.24
CA SER A 15 3.96 9.53 3.69
C SER A 15 4.74 8.64 2.73
N SER A 16 4.50 7.33 2.71
CA SER A 16 5.37 6.36 2.01
C SER A 16 5.78 6.80 0.59
N PRO A 17 4.86 7.25 -0.30
CA PRO A 17 5.23 7.64 -1.65
C PRO A 17 6.27 8.78 -1.77
N TRP A 18 6.42 9.61 -0.74
CA TRP A 18 7.34 10.76 -0.71
C TRP A 18 8.62 10.51 0.08
N LEU A 19 8.75 9.35 0.73
CA LEU A 19 9.90 9.06 1.59
C LEU A 19 11.01 8.27 0.89
N TRP A 20 10.74 7.71 -0.29
CA TRP A 20 11.69 6.88 -1.02
C TRP A 20 11.48 6.95 -2.52
N GLN A 21 12.56 6.79 -3.28
CA GLN A 21 12.55 6.68 -4.74
C GLN A 21 12.87 5.25 -5.20
N ARG A 22 13.76 4.56 -4.47
CA ARG A 22 14.20 3.20 -4.78
C ARG A 22 14.19 2.34 -3.53
N VAL A 23 13.76 1.09 -3.64
CA VAL A 23 13.81 0.11 -2.55
C VAL A 23 14.18 -1.27 -3.09
N ALA A 24 14.99 -2.00 -2.33
CA ALA A 24 15.29 -3.41 -2.50
C ALA A 24 14.86 -4.16 -1.24
N PHE A 25 14.13 -5.27 -1.40
CA PHE A 25 13.58 -6.00 -0.26
C PHE A 25 13.33 -7.47 -0.57
N THR A 26 13.21 -8.26 0.49
CA THR A 26 12.62 -9.61 0.44
C THR A 26 11.24 -9.56 1.09
N ALA A 27 10.24 -10.21 0.48
CA ALA A 27 8.88 -10.30 1.01
C ALA A 27 8.41 -11.74 1.13
N SER A 28 7.60 -12.02 2.16
CA SER A 28 6.97 -13.31 2.39
C SER A 28 5.57 -13.12 2.96
N TRP A 29 4.69 -14.10 2.71
CA TRP A 29 3.29 -14.06 3.12
C TRP A 29 2.88 -15.36 3.81
N ARG A 30 1.93 -15.24 4.72
CA ARG A 30 1.19 -16.35 5.33
C ARG A 30 -0.29 -16.12 5.08
N GLY A 31 -1.03 -17.18 4.82
CA GLY A 31 -2.47 -17.11 4.56
C GLY A 31 -2.85 -16.97 3.09
N PRO A 32 -3.92 -16.22 2.74
CA PRO A 32 -4.48 -16.21 1.39
C PRO A 32 -3.56 -15.63 0.31
N HIS A 33 -2.55 -14.84 0.70
CA HIS A 33 -1.51 -14.33 -0.21
C HIS A 33 -0.23 -15.18 -0.17
N ALA A 34 -0.24 -16.32 0.53
CA ALA A 34 0.94 -17.18 0.64
C ALA A 34 1.40 -17.68 -0.73
N GLY A 35 2.71 -17.61 -0.91
CA GLY A 35 3.47 -18.11 -2.05
C GLY A 35 4.93 -18.23 -1.63
N GLU A 36 5.79 -18.61 -2.57
CA GLU A 36 7.24 -18.59 -2.32
C GLU A 36 7.72 -17.16 -2.04
N PRO A 37 8.62 -16.94 -1.07
CA PRO A 37 9.19 -15.63 -0.83
C PRO A 37 9.89 -15.09 -2.08
N VAL A 38 9.81 -13.78 -2.27
CA VAL A 38 10.40 -13.10 -3.43
C VAL A 38 11.39 -12.04 -2.98
N ARG A 39 12.38 -11.78 -3.83
CA ARG A 39 13.25 -10.61 -3.74
C ARG A 39 12.87 -9.62 -4.82
N ALA A 40 12.77 -8.35 -4.49
CA ALA A 40 12.33 -7.35 -5.45
C ALA A 40 13.06 -6.02 -5.32
N TRP A 41 13.07 -5.30 -6.44
CA TRP A 41 13.59 -3.96 -6.59
C TRP A 41 12.51 -3.10 -7.23
N ILE A 42 12.21 -1.97 -6.61
CA ILE A 42 11.28 -0.99 -7.16
C ILE A 42 11.99 0.34 -7.26
N GLU A 43 11.86 0.99 -8.41
CA GLU A 43 12.24 2.37 -8.64
C GLU A 43 11.03 3.13 -9.21
N ARG A 44 10.59 4.15 -8.48
CA ARG A 44 9.50 5.01 -8.93
C ARG A 44 9.92 5.79 -10.20
N PRO A 45 8.97 6.11 -11.10
CA PRO A 45 7.54 5.81 -11.01
C PRO A 45 7.14 4.39 -11.42
N ALA A 46 7.93 3.69 -12.25
CA ALA A 46 7.39 2.55 -13.01
C ALA A 46 8.37 1.37 -13.20
N ARG A 47 9.54 1.36 -12.56
CA ARG A 47 10.49 0.24 -12.69
C ARG A 47 10.28 -0.75 -11.57
N MET A 48 10.18 -2.02 -11.93
CA MET A 48 10.12 -3.12 -10.98
C MET A 48 10.86 -4.34 -11.52
N ARG A 49 11.53 -5.06 -10.63
CA ARG A 49 12.07 -6.39 -10.90
C ARG A 49 11.75 -7.27 -9.71
N VAL A 50 11.24 -8.47 -9.97
CA VAL A 50 10.91 -9.48 -8.95
C VAL A 50 11.56 -10.80 -9.32
N GLU A 51 12.29 -11.37 -8.38
CA GLU A 51 12.96 -12.66 -8.48
C GLU A 51 12.50 -13.61 -7.36
N ASP A 52 12.60 -14.91 -7.60
CA ASP A 52 12.60 -15.88 -6.50
C ASP A 52 13.92 -15.79 -5.69
N LEU A 53 14.01 -16.54 -4.59
CA LEU A 53 15.22 -16.53 -3.75
C LEU A 53 16.42 -17.23 -4.41
N GLN A 54 16.23 -17.92 -5.54
CA GLN A 54 17.28 -18.54 -6.34
C GLN A 54 17.77 -17.63 -7.48
N GLY A 55 17.20 -16.41 -7.59
CA GLY A 55 17.55 -15.43 -8.61
C GLY A 55 16.89 -15.67 -9.97
N GLN A 56 15.86 -16.52 -10.05
CA GLN A 56 15.06 -16.63 -11.27
C GLN A 56 14.13 -15.43 -11.38
N LEU A 57 14.10 -14.82 -12.56
CA LEU A 57 13.21 -13.70 -12.85
C LEU A 57 11.76 -14.17 -12.90
N LEU A 58 10.91 -13.58 -12.05
CA LEU A 58 9.47 -13.82 -12.02
C LEU A 58 8.72 -12.73 -12.79
N GLU A 59 9.10 -11.47 -12.59
CA GLU A 59 8.47 -10.32 -13.25
C GLU A 59 9.44 -9.15 -13.42
N GLU A 60 9.30 -8.41 -14.52
CA GLU A 60 10.07 -7.19 -14.79
C GLU A 60 9.17 -6.17 -15.48
N GLU A 61 9.01 -5.01 -14.85
CA GLU A 61 8.40 -3.83 -15.47
C GLU A 61 9.52 -2.86 -15.86
N PRO A 62 9.80 -2.69 -17.18
CA PRO A 62 10.80 -1.77 -17.65
C PRO A 62 10.35 -0.31 -17.44
N PRO A 63 11.26 0.68 -17.50
CA PRO A 63 10.84 2.08 -17.59
C PRO A 63 9.85 2.29 -18.74
N THR A 64 8.79 3.06 -18.50
CA THR A 64 7.93 3.55 -19.59
C THR A 64 8.78 4.26 -20.63
N ARG A 65 8.87 3.66 -21.82
CA ARG A 65 9.46 4.31 -23.00
C ARG A 65 8.57 5.52 -23.29
N GLN A 66 9.13 6.73 -23.29
CA GLN A 66 8.42 7.88 -23.88
C GLN A 66 7.93 7.46 -25.28
N PRO A 67 6.64 7.61 -25.61
CA PRO A 67 6.16 7.22 -26.92
C PRO A 67 6.75 8.18 -27.95
N ASP A 68 7.79 7.76 -28.65
CA ASP A 68 8.45 8.61 -29.65
C ASP A 68 7.54 8.95 -30.85
N ARG A 69 6.40 8.26 -31.08
CA ARG A 69 5.42 8.62 -32.13
C ARG A 69 4.00 8.11 -31.86
N PRO A 70 2.96 8.84 -32.28
CA PRO A 70 1.57 8.38 -32.20
C PRO A 70 1.32 7.23 -33.19
N ARG A 71 0.94 6.05 -32.69
CA ARG A 71 0.40 4.96 -33.50
C ARG A 71 -1.13 5.07 -33.53
N ALA A 72 -1.70 5.08 -34.74
CA ALA A 72 -3.14 5.02 -34.97
C ALA A 72 -3.73 3.74 -34.35
N GLN A 73 -4.75 3.91 -33.50
CA GLN A 73 -5.43 2.80 -32.82
C GLN A 73 -6.71 2.41 -33.57
N LEU A 74 -6.87 1.10 -33.80
CA LEU A 74 -8.13 0.47 -34.19
C LEU A 74 -9.00 0.30 -32.95
N THR A 75 -10.21 0.85 -32.99
CA THR A 75 -11.20 0.83 -31.91
C THR A 75 -11.92 -0.51 -31.88
N THR A 76 -11.77 -1.28 -30.78
CA THR A 76 -12.75 -2.31 -30.40
C THR A 76 -13.36 -1.95 -29.07
N THR A 77 -14.66 -1.67 -29.12
CA THR A 77 -15.50 -1.14 -28.06
C THR A 77 -15.99 -2.27 -27.15
N PHE A 78 -15.49 -2.35 -25.92
CA PHE A 78 -16.25 -2.86 -24.77
C PHE A 78 -15.86 -2.03 -23.54
N GLY A 79 -16.88 -1.47 -22.90
CA GLY A 79 -16.76 -0.28 -22.06
C GLY A 79 -15.93 -0.46 -20.79
N TRP A 80 -14.89 0.36 -20.67
CA TRP A 80 -14.43 1.06 -19.47
C TRP A 80 -14.23 2.53 -19.88
N SER A 81 -14.37 3.46 -18.92
CA SER A 81 -14.41 4.91 -19.12
C SER A 81 -13.33 5.45 -20.09
N PRO A 82 -13.66 6.39 -21.01
CA PRO A 82 -12.85 6.76 -22.16
C PRO A 82 -11.81 7.85 -21.82
N LEU A 83 -10.92 7.57 -20.87
CA LEU A 83 -9.70 8.36 -20.81
C LEU A 83 -8.68 7.71 -21.74
N PRO A 84 -8.21 8.43 -22.78
CA PRO A 84 -7.22 7.87 -23.67
C PRO A 84 -5.93 7.58 -22.85
N PRO A 85 -5.18 6.51 -23.18
CA PRO A 85 -4.07 6.02 -22.37
C PRO A 85 -2.91 7.01 -22.21
N ASP A 86 -2.90 8.10 -22.98
CA ASP A 86 -1.99 9.25 -22.87
C ASP A 86 -2.36 10.25 -21.76
N MET A 87 -3.55 10.15 -21.15
CA MET A 87 -4.01 11.07 -20.10
C MET A 87 -3.86 10.58 -18.65
N ARG A 88 -3.51 9.32 -18.40
CA ARG A 88 -3.11 8.86 -17.05
C ARG A 88 -1.61 8.92 -16.92
N GLN A 89 -1.06 10.14 -16.88
CA GLN A 89 0.30 10.28 -16.36
C GLN A 89 0.26 9.88 -14.88
N PRO A 90 1.06 8.91 -14.44
CA PRO A 90 1.08 8.54 -13.03
C PRO A 90 1.50 9.78 -12.24
N MET A 91 0.61 10.38 -11.45
CA MET A 91 0.89 11.56 -10.62
C MET A 91 1.69 11.16 -9.36
N THR A 92 2.71 10.32 -9.56
CA THR A 92 3.62 9.95 -8.49
C THR A 92 4.39 11.20 -8.05
N PRO A 93 4.85 11.26 -6.80
CA PRO A 93 5.62 12.40 -6.30
C PRO A 93 6.86 12.76 -7.14
N SER A 94 7.39 11.77 -7.88
CA SER A 94 8.50 11.94 -8.82
C SER A 94 8.15 12.67 -10.12
N VAL A 95 6.88 13.00 -10.37
CA VAL A 95 6.45 13.83 -11.50
C VAL A 95 6.35 15.30 -11.06
N PRO A 96 7.08 16.25 -11.67
CA PRO A 96 7.12 17.65 -11.22
C PRO A 96 5.76 18.37 -11.18
N SER A 97 4.80 17.94 -12.00
CA SER A 97 3.44 18.48 -12.04
C SER A 97 2.46 17.81 -11.08
N ALA A 98 2.88 16.79 -10.31
CA ALA A 98 2.03 16.14 -9.34
C ALA A 98 1.68 17.12 -8.19
N PRO A 99 0.39 17.17 -7.75
CA PRO A 99 -0.01 17.92 -6.57
C PRO A 99 0.86 17.53 -5.38
N ARG A 100 1.49 18.51 -4.73
CA ARG A 100 2.28 18.25 -3.52
C ARG A 100 1.34 18.10 -2.31
N PRO A 101 1.56 17.10 -1.45
CA PRO A 101 0.78 16.95 -0.23
C PRO A 101 1.07 18.11 0.73
N ARG A 102 0.20 18.30 1.72
CA ARG A 102 0.53 19.17 2.85
C ARG A 102 1.37 18.39 3.86
N PHE A 103 2.55 18.89 4.18
CA PHE A 103 3.39 18.36 5.25
C PHE A 103 3.05 19.00 6.60
N ALA A 104 3.17 18.24 7.68
CA ALA A 104 3.20 18.75 9.05
C ALA A 104 4.63 19.20 9.44
N ASP A 105 4.76 19.81 10.62
CA ASP A 105 6.04 20.31 11.15
C ASP A 105 7.09 19.21 11.39
N ASP A 106 6.67 17.95 11.47
CA ASP A 106 7.55 16.79 11.57
C ASP A 106 8.03 16.25 10.22
N GLY A 107 7.66 16.91 9.12
CA GLY A 107 8.07 16.56 7.76
C GLY A 107 7.32 15.36 7.16
N LEU A 108 6.32 14.82 7.86
CA LEU A 108 5.41 13.79 7.36
C LEU A 108 4.16 14.42 6.74
N VAL A 109 3.49 13.68 5.86
CA VAL A 109 2.27 14.09 5.17
C VAL A 109 1.10 14.20 6.15
N ALA A 110 0.58 15.42 6.29
CA ALA A 110 -0.63 15.73 7.04
C ALA A 110 -1.90 15.47 6.22
N GLU A 111 -1.88 15.82 4.92
CA GLU A 111 -3.02 15.62 4.00
C GLU A 111 -2.50 15.35 2.58
N ARG A 112 -3.19 14.44 1.88
CA ARG A 112 -2.95 14.11 0.48
C ARG A 112 -3.91 14.84 -0.45
N PHE A 113 -3.47 15.05 -1.68
CA PHE A 113 -4.31 15.52 -2.79
C PHE A 113 -4.09 14.58 -3.97
N GLY A 114 -5.11 14.40 -4.81
CA GLY A 114 -5.05 13.51 -5.97
C GLY A 114 -5.95 12.30 -5.82
N ASP A 115 -5.94 11.48 -6.87
CA ASP A 115 -6.61 10.18 -6.90
C ASP A 115 -5.84 9.17 -6.03
N GLU A 116 -6.60 8.23 -5.51
CA GLU A 116 -6.16 7.17 -4.63
C GLU A 116 -5.05 6.30 -5.26
N TYR A 117 -5.03 6.17 -6.60
CA TYR A 117 -4.09 5.37 -7.39
C TYR A 117 -2.89 6.16 -7.92
N ASP A 118 -2.84 7.48 -7.71
CA ASP A 118 -1.81 8.37 -8.28
C ASP A 118 -0.38 8.02 -7.83
N HIS A 119 -0.26 7.27 -6.74
CA HIS A 119 1.01 6.99 -6.08
C HIS A 119 1.41 5.50 -6.14
N ASP A 120 0.74 4.73 -6.98
CA ASP A 120 0.99 3.31 -7.12
C ASP A 120 2.40 3.03 -7.66
N VAL A 121 2.91 1.88 -7.26
CA VAL A 121 4.09 1.24 -7.86
C VAL A 121 3.61 0.22 -8.88
N PRO A 122 4.47 -0.28 -9.78
CA PRO A 122 4.12 -1.46 -10.56
C PRO A 122 3.63 -2.60 -9.67
N MET A 123 2.51 -3.20 -10.06
CA MET A 123 1.84 -4.24 -9.29
C MET A 123 2.49 -5.59 -9.61
N TYR A 124 2.90 -6.32 -8.58
CA TYR A 124 3.23 -7.75 -8.68
C TYR A 124 2.07 -8.55 -8.07
N VAL A 125 1.48 -9.45 -8.86
CA VAL A 125 0.38 -10.38 -8.49
C VAL A 125 -0.96 -9.74 -8.15
N ASN A 126 -1.04 -8.81 -7.18
CA ASN A 126 -2.31 -8.24 -6.72
C ASN A 126 -2.14 -6.88 -6.00
N TYR A 127 -3.26 -6.25 -5.61
CA TYR A 127 -3.24 -4.95 -4.94
C TYR A 127 -2.74 -4.95 -3.50
N HIS A 128 -2.64 -6.12 -2.83
CA HIS A 128 -2.03 -6.19 -1.50
C HIS A 128 -0.57 -5.76 -1.58
N TRP A 129 0.15 -6.18 -2.63
CA TRP A 129 1.50 -5.71 -2.94
C TRP A 129 1.58 -4.19 -3.00
N VAL A 130 0.73 -3.56 -3.81
CA VAL A 130 0.71 -2.10 -3.98
C VAL A 130 0.39 -1.40 -2.66
N ALA A 131 -0.56 -1.94 -1.90
CA ALA A 131 -0.94 -1.40 -0.60
C ALA A 131 0.21 -1.42 0.42
N MET A 132 1.15 -2.36 0.35
CA MET A 132 2.35 -2.34 1.21
C MET A 132 3.16 -1.05 1.04
N PHE A 133 3.25 -0.55 -0.21
CA PHE A 133 4.03 0.64 -0.58
C PHE A 133 3.26 1.94 -0.40
N ASP A 134 1.96 1.86 -0.21
CA ASP A 134 1.11 3.01 0.08
C ASP A 134 0.00 2.62 1.06
N ALA A 135 0.40 2.54 2.33
CA ALA A 135 -0.44 2.06 3.43
C ALA A 135 -1.48 3.09 3.92
N ARG A 136 -1.98 3.96 3.03
CA ARG A 136 -2.92 5.03 3.39
C ARG A 136 -4.21 4.53 4.05
N GLU A 137 -4.66 3.32 3.72
CA GLU A 137 -5.86 2.69 4.29
C GLU A 137 -5.75 2.44 5.81
N LEU A 138 -4.53 2.46 6.36
CA LEU A 138 -4.31 2.42 7.81
C LEU A 138 -4.60 3.77 8.48
N ALA A 139 -4.52 4.87 7.73
CA ALA A 139 -4.69 6.22 8.23
C ALA A 139 -6.06 6.80 7.94
N ASP A 140 -6.48 6.73 6.67
CA ASP A 140 -7.58 7.51 6.11
C ASP A 140 -8.61 6.61 5.45
N SER A 141 -9.84 7.10 5.48
CA SER A 141 -10.97 6.61 4.71
C SER A 141 -11.75 7.80 4.19
N HIS A 142 -12.25 7.67 2.96
CA HIS A 142 -13.18 8.62 2.37
C HIS A 142 -14.57 7.99 2.30
N SER A 143 -15.50 8.44 3.15
CA SER A 143 -16.84 7.85 3.19
C SER A 143 -17.62 8.19 1.90
N PRO A 144 -18.03 7.20 1.10
CA PRO A 144 -18.81 7.46 -0.11
C PRO A 144 -20.21 8.03 0.19
N ARG A 145 -20.67 7.89 1.44
CA ARG A 145 -22.03 8.31 1.86
C ARG A 145 -22.15 9.82 2.02
N ASP A 146 -21.11 10.48 2.50
CA ASP A 146 -21.14 11.92 2.81
C ASP A 146 -19.90 12.70 2.36
N GLY A 147 -18.92 12.04 1.74
CA GLY A 147 -17.70 12.65 1.22
C GLY A 147 -16.73 13.15 2.29
N THR A 148 -16.89 12.68 3.54
CA THR A 148 -16.03 13.11 4.65
C THR A 148 -14.84 12.18 4.86
N TRP A 149 -13.71 12.78 5.22
CA TRP A 149 -12.50 12.06 5.61
C TRP A 149 -12.56 11.66 7.08
N ARG A 150 -12.30 10.38 7.36
CA ARG A 150 -12.33 9.79 8.70
C ARG A 150 -11.15 8.81 8.84
N PRO A 151 -10.73 8.45 10.06
CA PRO A 151 -9.75 7.39 10.22
C PRO A 151 -10.27 6.05 9.68
N GLY A 152 -9.51 5.40 8.79
CA GLY A 152 -9.85 4.04 8.32
C GLY A 152 -9.73 2.99 9.42
N THR A 153 -8.83 3.23 10.40
CA THR A 153 -8.60 2.35 11.55
C THR A 153 -8.60 3.08 12.89
N LEU A 154 -8.98 2.36 13.94
CA LEU A 154 -8.70 2.71 15.33
C LEU A 154 -7.32 2.16 15.70
N ILE A 155 -6.50 2.98 16.36
CA ILE A 155 -5.20 2.55 16.89
C ILE A 155 -5.39 2.26 18.38
N GLU A 156 -5.19 1.01 18.79
CA GLU A 156 -5.27 0.62 20.21
C GLU A 156 -3.96 0.90 20.95
N SER A 157 -2.84 0.77 20.24
CA SER A 157 -1.51 1.08 20.78
C SER A 157 -0.56 1.36 19.64
N VAL A 158 0.47 2.16 19.93
CA VAL A 158 1.59 2.39 19.02
C VAL A 158 2.90 2.46 19.80
N ARG A 159 3.95 1.84 19.26
CA ARG A 159 5.29 1.84 19.87
C ARG A 159 6.39 1.79 18.82
N GLU A 160 7.57 2.25 19.19
CA GLU A 160 8.77 2.06 18.39
C GLU A 160 9.32 0.65 18.59
N VAL A 161 9.73 0.01 17.50
CA VAL A 161 10.32 -1.33 17.49
C VAL A 161 11.50 -1.38 16.52
N THR A 162 12.22 -2.49 16.52
CA THR A 162 13.18 -2.83 15.46
C THR A 162 12.62 -3.98 14.63
N HIS A 163 12.59 -3.83 13.32
CA HIS A 163 12.14 -4.83 12.36
C HIS A 163 13.28 -5.16 11.39
N HIS A 164 13.77 -6.40 11.42
CA HIS A 164 14.93 -6.84 10.62
C HIS A 164 16.18 -5.92 10.72
N GLY A 165 16.41 -5.33 11.90
CA GLY A 165 17.52 -4.42 12.15
C GLY A 165 17.27 -2.95 11.76
N ARG A 166 16.07 -2.61 11.29
CA ARG A 166 15.67 -1.25 10.94
C ARG A 166 14.64 -0.70 11.94
N PRO A 167 14.65 0.60 12.28
CA PRO A 167 13.61 1.19 13.11
C PRO A 167 12.25 1.16 12.41
N ALA A 168 11.22 0.80 13.15
CA ALA A 168 9.84 0.71 12.67
C ALA A 168 8.87 1.14 13.76
N TRP A 169 7.66 1.53 13.35
CA TRP A 169 6.56 1.81 14.26
C TRP A 169 5.54 0.69 14.16
N GLU A 170 5.26 0.07 15.29
CA GLU A 170 4.28 -0.99 15.41
C GLU A 170 2.99 -0.44 16.00
N ALA A 171 1.86 -0.79 15.42
CA ALA A 171 0.54 -0.46 15.93
C ALA A 171 -0.36 -1.70 16.00
N VAL A 172 -1.24 -1.72 16.98
CA VAL A 172 -2.39 -2.64 16.99
C VAL A 172 -3.61 -1.89 16.48
N LEU A 173 -4.18 -2.36 15.38
CA LEU A 173 -5.23 -1.69 14.64
C LEU A 173 -6.54 -2.47 14.67
N ARG A 174 -7.66 -1.74 14.63
CA ARG A 174 -8.99 -2.27 14.33
C ARG A 174 -9.58 -1.53 13.13
N PRO A 175 -9.99 -2.22 12.05
CA PRO A 175 -10.74 -1.59 10.96
C PRO A 175 -12.01 -0.93 11.49
N THR A 176 -12.27 0.30 11.07
CA THR A 176 -13.55 0.98 11.36
C THR A 176 -14.63 0.50 10.38
N ALA A 177 -15.88 0.88 10.62
CA ALA A 177 -16.96 0.65 9.64
C ALA A 177 -16.74 1.39 8.31
N ASP A 178 -15.87 2.40 8.32
CA ASP A 178 -15.48 3.17 7.14
C ASP A 178 -14.15 2.66 6.54
N TYR A 179 -13.56 1.54 7.01
CA TYR A 179 -12.29 1.06 6.44
C TYR A 179 -12.38 0.93 4.92
N ASP A 180 -11.48 1.64 4.22
CA ASP A 180 -11.51 1.91 2.79
C ASP A 180 -10.19 1.41 2.18
N PRO A 181 -10.07 0.10 1.92
CA PRO A 181 -8.85 -0.50 1.41
C PRO A 181 -8.63 -0.16 -0.06
N ARG A 182 -7.38 -0.18 -0.52
CA ARG A 182 -7.06 0.01 -1.95
C ARG A 182 -7.75 -1.02 -2.86
N CYS A 183 -7.82 -2.28 -2.42
CA CYS A 183 -8.74 -3.27 -3.00
C CYS A 183 -9.41 -4.05 -1.89
N SER A 184 -10.73 -4.07 -1.88
CA SER A 184 -11.54 -4.93 -1.00
C SER A 184 -11.22 -6.42 -1.16
N CYS A 185 -10.76 -6.84 -2.34
CA CYS A 185 -10.34 -8.19 -2.67
C CYS A 185 -8.99 -8.63 -2.09
N CYS A 186 -8.09 -7.66 -1.82
CA CYS A 186 -6.69 -7.86 -1.42
C CYS A 186 -6.25 -6.71 -0.47
N PRO A 187 -6.95 -6.48 0.64
CA PRO A 187 -6.65 -5.38 1.56
C PRO A 187 -5.36 -5.65 2.35
N LEU A 188 -4.76 -4.64 3.00
CA LEU A 188 -3.73 -4.92 4.01
C LEU A 188 -4.34 -5.62 5.22
N LEU A 189 -5.59 -5.30 5.58
CA LEU A 189 -6.31 -5.90 6.69
C LEU A 189 -7.48 -6.76 6.15
N ASP A 190 -7.29 -8.08 6.08
CA ASP A 190 -8.33 -9.05 5.68
C ASP A 190 -9.44 -9.10 6.74
N CYS A 191 -10.41 -8.21 6.59
CA CYS A 191 -11.45 -7.95 7.58
C CYS A 191 -12.86 -8.01 6.97
N ALA A 192 -13.85 -8.12 7.85
CA ALA A 192 -15.26 -8.23 7.43
C ALA A 192 -15.76 -7.00 6.66
N VAL A 193 -15.18 -5.81 6.89
CA VAL A 193 -15.56 -4.57 6.20
C VAL A 193 -15.12 -4.63 4.73
N ALA A 194 -13.84 -4.94 4.49
CA ALA A 194 -13.31 -5.13 3.14
C ALA A 194 -14.06 -6.25 2.40
N ALA A 195 -14.28 -7.39 3.07
CA ALA A 195 -14.98 -8.51 2.46
C ALA A 195 -16.42 -8.17 2.06
N ALA A 196 -17.12 -7.32 2.82
CA ALA A 196 -18.50 -6.95 2.52
C ALA A 196 -18.65 -6.11 1.24
N GLU A 197 -17.58 -5.47 0.78
CA GLU A 197 -17.59 -4.66 -0.45
C GLU A 197 -17.42 -5.51 -1.71
N TYR A 198 -16.60 -6.56 -1.65
CA TYR A 198 -16.34 -7.43 -2.81
C TYR A 198 -17.28 -8.64 -2.89
N LEU A 199 -17.67 -9.21 -1.75
CA LEU A 199 -18.53 -10.40 -1.74
C LEU A 199 -19.97 -10.05 -2.13
N ARG A 200 -20.57 -10.91 -2.95
CA ARG A 200 -22.00 -10.79 -3.25
C ARG A 200 -22.84 -11.21 -2.04
N PRO A 201 -24.08 -10.71 -1.89
CA PRO A 201 -24.95 -11.08 -0.76
C PRO A 201 -25.21 -12.60 -0.62
N ASP A 202 -25.16 -13.33 -1.73
CA ASP A 202 -25.36 -14.77 -1.82
C ASP A 202 -24.05 -15.58 -1.72
N GLU A 203 -22.89 -14.92 -1.76
CA GLU A 203 -21.61 -15.60 -1.59
C GLU A 203 -21.39 -15.96 -0.11
N PRO A 204 -20.96 -17.20 0.15
CA PRO A 204 -20.72 -17.64 1.52
C PRO A 204 -19.61 -16.79 2.13
N ARG A 205 -19.91 -16.18 3.27
CA ARG A 205 -18.88 -15.54 4.08
C ARG A 205 -17.89 -16.60 4.57
N ARG A 206 -16.65 -16.17 4.77
CA ARG A 206 -15.58 -16.99 5.31
C ARG A 206 -16.03 -17.71 6.59
N GLU A 207 -15.82 -19.02 6.62
CA GLU A 207 -16.10 -19.85 7.79
C GLU A 207 -15.27 -19.38 8.99
N GLY A 208 -15.92 -19.22 10.15
CA GLY A 208 -15.28 -18.66 11.35
C GLY A 208 -15.09 -17.14 11.34
N GLY A 209 -15.46 -16.44 10.26
CA GLY A 209 -15.39 -14.98 10.16
C GLY A 209 -14.00 -14.44 9.79
N TYR A 210 -13.77 -13.19 10.17
CA TYR A 210 -12.55 -12.43 9.85
C TYR A 210 -11.87 -11.93 11.12
N ALA A 211 -10.58 -11.64 11.04
CA ALA A 211 -9.88 -10.95 12.12
C ALA A 211 -10.47 -9.55 12.35
N THR A 212 -10.42 -9.12 13.61
CA THR A 212 -10.86 -7.78 14.04
C THR A 212 -9.72 -6.94 14.58
N ARG A 213 -8.58 -7.57 14.88
CA ARG A 213 -7.37 -6.93 15.42
C ARG A 213 -6.14 -7.36 14.64
N PHE A 214 -5.30 -6.38 14.31
CA PHE A 214 -4.12 -6.59 13.47
C PHE A 214 -2.91 -5.90 14.11
N GLU A 215 -1.77 -6.59 14.17
CA GLU A 215 -0.48 -5.94 14.41
C GLU A 215 0.10 -5.52 13.06
N VAL A 216 0.49 -4.26 12.95
CA VAL A 216 1.05 -3.69 11.72
C VAL A 216 2.34 -2.96 12.03
N ARG A 217 3.33 -3.04 11.13
CA ARG A 217 4.59 -2.32 11.23
C ARG A 217 4.84 -1.46 10.01
N LEU A 218 5.20 -0.19 10.24
CA LEU A 218 5.70 0.72 9.21
C LEU A 218 7.20 0.97 9.42
N ASP A 219 8.01 0.81 8.38
CA ASP A 219 9.42 1.24 8.44
C ASP A 219 9.46 2.76 8.64
N SER A 220 10.20 3.23 9.65
CA SER A 220 10.12 4.65 10.03
C SER A 220 10.77 5.58 9.01
N ALA A 221 11.67 5.07 8.17
CA ALA A 221 12.37 5.85 7.17
C ALA A 221 11.60 5.91 5.85
N THR A 222 10.96 4.82 5.44
CA THR A 222 10.27 4.73 4.14
C THR A 222 8.74 4.84 4.26
N GLY A 223 8.15 4.61 5.42
CA GLY A 223 6.70 4.52 5.62
C GLY A 223 6.04 3.28 5.01
N ILE A 224 6.82 2.37 4.41
CA ILE A 224 6.32 1.12 3.84
C ILE A 224 5.74 0.24 4.96
N CYS A 225 4.58 -0.36 4.72
CA CYS A 225 4.01 -1.37 5.59
C CYS A 225 4.80 -2.66 5.45
N VAL A 226 5.75 -2.87 6.37
CA VAL A 226 6.69 -3.98 6.33
C VAL A 226 6.19 -5.24 7.00
N SER A 227 5.11 -5.16 7.79
CA SER A 227 4.48 -6.36 8.32
C SER A 227 3.02 -6.13 8.67
N THR A 228 2.21 -7.16 8.44
CA THR A 228 0.86 -7.31 8.99
C THR A 228 0.75 -8.67 9.68
N ARG A 229 -0.07 -8.75 10.73
CA ARG A 229 -0.38 -10.00 11.40
C ARG A 229 -1.80 -9.97 11.99
N GLU A 230 -2.65 -10.92 11.59
CA GLU A 230 -3.94 -11.17 12.25
C GLU A 230 -3.70 -11.60 13.72
N LEU A 231 -4.28 -10.87 14.68
CA LEU A 231 -4.13 -11.18 16.11
C LEU A 231 -5.26 -12.05 16.66
N ASP A 232 -6.36 -12.16 15.94
CA ASP A 232 -7.54 -12.94 16.27
C ASP A 232 -8.15 -13.56 15.00
N GLY A 233 -9.33 -14.18 15.13
CA GLY A 233 -10.01 -14.81 14.00
C GLY A 233 -9.38 -16.14 13.55
N PRO A 234 -9.97 -16.78 12.53
CA PRO A 234 -9.60 -18.14 12.13
C PRO A 234 -8.26 -18.25 11.40
N ARG A 235 -7.63 -17.14 11.00
CA ARG A 235 -6.27 -17.11 10.40
C ARG A 235 -5.29 -16.32 11.28
N CYS A 236 -5.49 -16.33 12.59
CA CYS A 236 -4.55 -15.72 13.53
C CYS A 236 -3.10 -16.09 13.21
N GLY A 237 -2.27 -15.08 12.96
CA GLY A 237 -0.87 -15.21 12.55
C GLY A 237 -0.60 -15.06 11.05
N ASP A 238 -1.63 -14.98 10.21
CA ASP A 238 -1.51 -14.67 8.79
C ASP A 238 -1.23 -13.19 8.55
N GLY A 239 -0.69 -12.87 7.37
CA GLY A 239 -0.23 -11.54 6.98
C GLY A 239 1.06 -11.61 6.19
N HIS A 240 1.83 -10.52 6.20
CA HIS A 240 3.09 -10.41 5.46
C HIS A 240 4.26 -9.97 6.33
N ASP A 241 5.47 -10.22 5.83
CA ASP A 241 6.74 -9.80 6.42
C ASP A 241 7.70 -9.38 5.30
N VAL A 242 8.24 -8.16 5.41
CA VAL A 242 9.12 -7.53 4.43
C VAL A 242 10.41 -7.10 5.10
N ARG A 243 11.52 -7.64 4.60
CA ARG A 243 12.87 -7.20 4.97
C ARG A 243 13.38 -6.20 3.93
N ILE A 244 13.41 -4.92 4.28
CA ILE A 244 14.08 -3.89 3.46
C ILE A 244 15.60 -4.10 3.55
N GLU A 245 16.22 -4.32 2.39
CA GLU A 245 17.67 -4.52 2.25
C GLU A 245 18.39 -3.20 1.97
N ALA A 246 17.77 -2.35 1.15
CA ALA A 246 18.25 -1.02 0.84
C ALA A 246 17.07 -0.11 0.47
N ALA A 247 17.18 1.17 0.81
CA ALA A 247 16.24 2.20 0.39
C ALA A 247 17.00 3.50 0.12
N HIS A 248 16.59 4.23 -0.92
CA HIS A 248 17.12 5.55 -1.27
C HIS A 248 15.98 6.55 -1.26
N ASP A 249 16.21 7.70 -0.62
CA ASP A 249 15.26 8.78 -0.50
C ASP A 249 15.07 9.55 -1.82
N GLN A 250 13.98 10.32 -1.88
CA GLN A 250 13.86 11.37 -2.88
C GLN A 250 14.78 12.51 -2.45
N ALA A 251 15.75 12.90 -3.30
CA ALA A 251 16.55 14.08 -3.06
C ALA A 251 15.60 15.28 -2.86
N ARG A 252 15.57 15.84 -1.65
CA ARG A 252 14.73 16.99 -1.29
C ARG A 252 15.28 18.28 -1.87
#